data_AF-S5LTU5-F1
#
_entry.id   AF-S5LTU5-F1
#
_cell.length_a   1.000
_cell.length_b   1.000
_cell.length_c   1.000
_cell.angle_alpha   90.00
_cell.angle_beta   90.00
_cell.angle_gamma   90.00
#
_symmetry.space_group_name_H-M   'P 1'
#
loop_
_entity.id
_entity.type
_entity.pdbx_description
1 polymer ?
#
loop_
_entity_poly.entity_id
_entity_poly.type
_entity_poly.pdbx_seq_one_letter_code
_entity_poly.pdbx_strand_id
1 'polypeptide(L)'
;MSKNLDNVIEILDFTKYDFDEIKQFLNEGKTIKIALELGENVKRSLTKGYSDHFDANIELIEEKENCGVCGCGKPANALFYFYK
;
A
#
# COMPACT_ATOMS: atom_id res chain seq x y z
N MET A 1 -2.19 -15.42 -1.51
CA MET A 1 -2.06 -15.57 -2.96
C MET A 1 -0.74 -14.94 -3.38
N SER A 2 -0.40 -15.01 -4.66
CA SER A 2 0.85 -14.50 -5.19
C SER A 2 0.66 -13.09 -5.74
N LYS A 3 1.68 -12.23 -5.63
CA LYS A 3 1.68 -10.87 -6.23
C LYS A 3 1.42 -10.97 -7.74
N ASN A 4 0.30 -10.40 -8.20
CA ASN A 4 -0.07 -10.36 -9.61
C ASN A 4 0.24 -8.98 -10.20
N LEU A 5 1.31 -8.88 -11.00
CA LEU A 5 1.76 -7.61 -11.58
C LEU A 5 1.02 -7.24 -12.87
N ASP A 6 0.22 -8.14 -13.44
CA ASP A 6 -0.61 -7.86 -14.62
C ASP A 6 -1.92 -7.13 -14.25
N ASN A 7 -2.26 -7.10 -12.95
CA ASN A 7 -3.46 -6.48 -12.42
C ASN A 7 -3.16 -5.61 -11.19
N VAL A 8 -2.47 -4.49 -11.44
CA VAL A 8 -2.06 -3.52 -10.43
C VAL A 8 -3.00 -2.32 -10.44
N ILE A 9 -3.54 -1.96 -9.27
CA ILE A 9 -4.19 -0.66 -9.04
C ILE A 9 -3.17 0.29 -8.41
N GLU A 10 -2.99 1.48 -8.99
CA GLU A 10 -2.16 2.53 -8.41
C GLU A 10 -2.97 3.49 -7.55
N ILE A 11 -2.60 3.60 -6.28
CA ILE A 11 -3.20 4.49 -5.29
C ILE A 11 -2.11 5.42 -4.75
N LEU A 12 -1.94 6.55 -5.43
CA LEU A 12 -0.96 7.56 -5.04
C LEU A 12 -1.56 8.63 -4.12
N ASP A 13 -2.88 8.74 -4.06
CA ASP A 13 -3.57 9.77 -3.29
C ASP A 13 -4.70 9.14 -2.49
N PHE A 14 -4.45 8.88 -1.22
CA PHE A 14 -5.45 8.30 -0.31
C PHE A 14 -6.65 9.21 -0.07
N THR A 15 -6.62 10.49 -0.42
CA THR A 15 -7.80 11.35 -0.26
C THR A 15 -8.92 10.99 -1.24
N LYS A 16 -8.61 10.19 -2.26
CA LYS A 16 -9.54 9.78 -3.33
C LYS A 16 -10.13 8.38 -3.15
N TYR A 17 -9.64 7.63 -2.15
CA TYR A 17 -10.03 6.25 -1.91
C TYR A 17 -10.34 6.10 -0.43
N ASP A 18 -11.44 5.42 -0.13
CA ASP A 18 -11.66 4.99 1.25
C ASP A 18 -10.95 3.66 1.53
N PHE A 19 -10.84 3.34 2.81
CA PHE A 19 -10.13 2.16 3.25
C PHE A 19 -10.84 0.84 2.88
N ASP A 20 -12.17 0.86 2.81
CA ASP A 20 -12.98 -0.31 2.50
C ASP A 20 -12.87 -0.68 1.02
N GLU A 21 -12.79 0.32 0.14
CA GLU A 21 -12.53 0.16 -1.30
C GLU A 21 -11.17 -0.50 -1.55
N ILE A 22 -10.12 -0.04 -0.84
CA ILE A 22 -8.78 -0.65 -0.92
C ILE A 22 -8.81 -2.12 -0.48
N LYS A 23 -9.52 -2.42 0.62
CA LYS A 23 -9.69 -3.81 1.09
C LYS A 23 -10.48 -4.66 0.10
N GLN A 24 -11.49 -4.09 -0.55
CA GLN A 24 -12.25 -4.79 -1.58
C GLN A 24 -11.33 -5.17 -2.75
N PHE A 25 -10.49 -4.26 -3.25
CA PHE A 25 -9.53 -4.58 -4.31
C PHE A 25 -8.58 -5.72 -3.93
N LEU A 26 -8.07 -5.73 -2.69
CA LEU A 26 -7.22 -6.81 -2.19
C LEU A 26 -7.98 -8.15 -2.12
N ASN A 27 -9.25 -8.13 -1.70
CA ASN A 27 -10.09 -9.33 -1.63
C ASN A 27 -10.48 -9.86 -3.02
N GLU A 28 -10.56 -8.98 -4.03
CA GLU A 28 -10.72 -9.34 -5.44
C GLU A 28 -9.44 -9.96 -6.06
N GLY A 29 -8.35 -10.05 -5.29
CA GLY A 29 -7.08 -10.62 -5.74
C GLY A 29 -6.21 -9.64 -6.55
N LYS A 30 -6.51 -8.34 -6.49
CA LYS A 30 -5.69 -7.31 -7.15
C LYS A 30 -4.43 -7.03 -6.34
N THR A 31 -3.36 -6.66 -7.04
CA THR A 31 -2.19 -6.07 -6.40
C THR A 31 -2.40 -4.56 -6.35
N ILE A 32 -2.05 -3.93 -5.24
CA ILE A 32 -2.16 -2.48 -5.08
C ILE A 32 -0.76 -1.91 -4.97
N LYS A 33 -0.43 -0.97 -5.85
CA LYS A 33 0.74 -0.12 -5.71
C LYS A 33 0.33 1.17 -5.01
N ILE A 34 0.87 1.42 -3.84
CA ILE A 34 0.36 2.45 -2.95
C ILE A 34 1.44 3.38 -2.43
N ALA A 35 1.13 4.67 -2.37
CA ALA A 35 2.02 5.68 -1.80
C ALA A 35 1.75 5.83 -0.30
N LEU A 36 2.77 5.57 0.52
CA LEU A 36 2.68 5.73 1.97
C LEU A 36 3.89 6.49 2.51
N GLU A 37 3.71 7.07 3.70
CA GLU A 37 4.81 7.55 4.51
C GLU A 37 5.48 6.36 5.21
N LEU A 38 6.81 6.25 5.11
CA LEU A 38 7.64 5.22 5.73
C LEU A 38 7.80 5.46 7.24
N GLY A 39 6.66 5.56 7.93
CA GLY A 39 6.57 5.72 9.38
C GLY A 39 6.75 4.40 10.11
N GLU A 40 6.66 4.45 11.45
CA GLU A 40 6.90 3.28 12.31
C GLU A 40 5.98 2.09 11.99
N ASN A 41 4.71 2.34 11.70
CA ASN A 41 3.73 1.29 11.39
C ASN A 41 4.04 0.57 10.07
N VAL A 42 4.44 1.33 9.05
CA VAL A 42 4.82 0.76 7.74
C VAL A 42 6.11 -0.04 7.89
N LYS A 43 7.11 0.49 8.61
CA LYS A 43 8.37 -0.23 8.91
C LYS A 43 8.15 -1.54 9.65
N ARG A 44 7.25 -1.57 10.63
CA ARG A 44 6.85 -2.81 11.33
C ARG A 44 6.20 -3.81 10.38
N SER A 45 5.30 -3.34 9.52
CA SER A 45 4.63 -4.19 8.53
C SER A 45 5.62 -4.78 7.52
N LEU A 46 6.58 -3.98 7.03
CA LEU A 46 7.66 -4.44 6.15
C LEU A 46 8.53 -5.51 6.81
N THR A 47 8.90 -5.31 8.08
CA THR A 47 9.70 -6.29 8.83
C THR A 47 8.95 -7.61 8.99
N LYS A 48 7.62 -7.55 9.16
CA LYS A 48 6.75 -8.73 9.21
C LYS A 48 6.51 -9.36 7.82
N GLY A 49 6.67 -8.59 6.75
CA GLY A 49 6.21 -8.94 5.40
C GLY A 49 4.68 -8.88 5.24
N TYR A 50 3.97 -8.39 6.25
CA TYR A 50 2.52 -8.38 6.32
C TYR A 50 2.00 -7.15 7.07
N SER A 51 0.94 -6.55 6.56
CA SER A 51 0.22 -5.46 7.23
C SER A 51 -1.06 -5.99 7.86
N ASP A 52 -1.11 -5.94 9.19
CA ASP A 52 -2.31 -6.31 9.96
C ASP A 52 -3.49 -5.36 9.70
N HIS A 53 -3.20 -4.13 9.25
CA HIS A 53 -4.23 -3.14 8.99
C HIS A 53 -5.00 -3.47 7.70
N PHE A 54 -4.27 -3.76 6.62
CA PHE A 54 -4.83 -4.11 5.31
C PHE A 54 -5.13 -5.61 5.16
N ASP A 55 -4.70 -6.44 6.12
CA ASP A 55 -4.80 -7.90 6.04
C ASP A 55 -4.19 -8.43 4.74
N ALA A 56 -2.97 -7.96 4.42
CA ALA A 56 -2.29 -8.26 3.16
C ALA A 56 -0.76 -8.23 3.32
N ASN A 57 -0.06 -8.93 2.43
CA ASN A 57 1.40 -8.84 2.32
C ASN A 57 1.80 -7.43 1.90
N ILE A 58 2.99 -7.01 2.31
CA ILE A 58 3.56 -5.70 1.97
C ILE A 58 4.99 -5.85 1.47
N GLU A 59 5.33 -5.12 0.40
CA GLU A 59 6.68 -5.09 -0.16
C GLU A 59 7.04 -3.64 -0.52
N LEU A 60 8.24 -3.20 -0.15
CA LEU A 60 8.77 -1.89 -0.57
C LEU A 60 9.23 -1.98 -2.03
N ILE A 61 8.76 -1.04 -2.86
CA ILE A 61 9.17 -0.91 -4.27
C ILE A 61 10.38 0.03 -4.34
N GLU A 62 10.18 1.27 -3.90
CA GLU A 62 11.19 2.33 -3.92
C GLU A 62 10.87 3.39 -2.85
N GLU A 63 11.92 4.04 -2.34
CA GLU A 63 11.80 5.29 -1.58
C GLU A 63 11.82 6.47 -2.55
N LYS A 64 10.81 7.32 -2.49
CA LYS A 64 10.60 8.45 -3.39
C LYS A 64 9.82 9.55 -2.69
N GLU A 65 10.46 10.68 -2.42
CA GLU A 65 9.81 11.81 -1.76
C GLU A 65 8.64 12.39 -2.57
N ASN A 66 7.60 12.82 -1.86
CA ASN A 66 6.40 13.45 -2.42
C ASN A 66 5.74 12.64 -3.54
N CYS A 67 5.79 11.31 -3.42
CA CYS A 67 5.21 10.40 -4.42
C CYS A 67 3.68 10.32 -4.34
N GLY A 68 3.06 10.98 -3.35
CA GLY A 68 1.64 10.89 -3.10
C GLY A 68 1.20 11.46 -1.75
N VAL A 69 -0.02 11.11 -1.35
CA VAL A 69 -0.61 11.44 -0.06
C VAL A 69 -0.91 10.15 0.68
N CYS A 70 -0.30 9.99 1.85
CA CYS A 70 -0.52 8.85 2.73
C CYS A 70 -1.91 8.92 3.38
N GLY A 71 -2.50 7.78 3.77
CA GLY A 71 -3.79 7.73 4.47
C GLY A 71 -3.85 8.52 5.78
N CYS A 72 -2.70 8.86 6.38
CA CYS A 72 -2.64 9.75 7.55
C CYS A 72 -2.63 11.26 7.19
N GLY A 73 -2.78 11.62 5.92
CA GLY A 73 -2.76 12.99 5.40
C GLY A 73 -1.37 13.60 5.20
N LYS A 74 -0.29 12.88 5.57
CA LYS A 74 1.08 13.33 5.34
C LYS A 74 1.53 13.04 3.90
N PRO A 75 2.51 13.80 3.37
CA PRO A 75 3.16 13.45 2.12
C PRO A 75 3.75 12.03 2.19
N ALA A 76 3.47 11.22 1.18
CA ALA A 76 4.08 9.91 1.03
C ALA A 76 5.54 10.07 0.54
N ASN A 77 6.41 9.19 1.01
CA ASN A 77 7.84 9.18 0.68
C ASN A 77 8.34 7.82 0.18
N ALA A 78 7.44 6.86 -0.03
CA ALA A 78 7.77 5.55 -0.56
C ALA A 78 6.56 4.90 -1.24
N LEU A 79 6.84 3.98 -2.17
CA LEU A 79 5.86 3.19 -2.89
C LEU A 79 5.94 1.73 -2.45
N PHE A 80 4.77 1.11 -2.28
CA PHE A 80 4.65 -0.25 -1.76
C PHE A 80 3.72 -1.08 -2.62
N TYR A 81 3.97 -2.38 -2.71
CA TYR A 81 2.95 -3.33 -3.15
C TYR A 81 2.22 -3.90 -1.94
N PHE A 82 0.90 -3.99 -2.06
CA PHE A 82 0.03 -4.79 -1.20
C PHE A 82 -0.67 -5.86 -2.02
N TYR A 83 -0.69 -7.09 -1.53
CA TYR A 83 -1.32 -8.22 -2.20
C TYR A 83 -1.68 -9.30 -1.18
N LYS A 84 -2.79 -10.00 -1.39
CA LYS A 84 -3.18 -11.14 -0.54
C LYS A 84 -2.53 -12.42 -0.98
#